data_AF-S3AZI9-F1
#
_entry.id   AF-S3AZI9-F1
#
_cell.length_a   1.000
_cell.length_b   1.000
_cell.length_c   1.000
_cell.angle_alpha   90.00
_cell.angle_beta   90.00
_cell.angle_gamma   90.00
#
_symmetry.space_group_name_H-M   'P 1'
#
loop_
_entity.id
_entity.type
_entity.pdbx_description
1 polymer ?
#
loop_
_entity_poly.entity_id
_entity_poly.type
_entity_poly.pdbx_seq_one_letter_code
_entity_poly.pdbx_strand_id
1 'polypeptide(L)'
;MSDICTTTTVAGRPCQAPAIRWPYGADGNPRLCAKHAPAHLREMRDALFAEEARRHAERLDARDPVCWSWEPTIPLDRVADEFGWGPESFMPRFESGEEQALRIALTAWHGRRCAVCGVRHLPLVDDHDHDSGLIRGLLCRRCNGKEPHDNGLFRKYRERPPTQILGIRLRYWDPRHGYAQPRDTTPRQLDNHPAYSLAARLAARLNTERSEP
;
A
#
# COMPACT_ATOMS: atom_id res chain seq x y z
N MET A 1 -32.31 8.56 -1.96
CA MET A 1 -33.39 7.99 -1.14
C MET A 1 -33.15 6.50 -1.06
N SER A 2 -33.09 5.92 0.15
CA SER A 2 -32.93 4.47 0.30
C SER A 2 -34.20 3.76 -0.16
N ASP A 3 -34.07 2.75 -1.00
CA ASP A 3 -35.22 1.98 -1.44
C ASP A 3 -35.85 1.23 -0.26
N ILE A 4 -37.14 1.45 -0.02
CA ILE A 4 -37.91 0.78 1.02
C ILE A 4 -38.38 -0.59 0.49
N CYS A 5 -38.56 -1.53 1.41
CA CYS A 5 -39.12 -2.84 1.15
C CYS A 5 -40.54 -2.75 0.55
N THR A 6 -40.81 -3.50 -0.52
CA THR A 6 -42.09 -3.46 -1.25
C THR A 6 -43.17 -4.40 -0.70
N THR A 7 -42.85 -5.23 0.28
CA THR A 7 -43.81 -6.22 0.82
C THR A 7 -44.66 -5.66 1.95
N THR A 8 -45.78 -6.33 2.20
CA THR A 8 -46.59 -6.13 3.40
C THR A 8 -46.11 -7.02 4.54
N THR A 9 -46.29 -6.51 5.77
CA THR A 9 -46.09 -7.25 7.01
C THR A 9 -47.24 -8.22 7.26
N VAL A 10 -47.06 -9.16 8.19
CA VAL A 10 -48.12 -10.10 8.63
C VAL A 10 -49.38 -9.37 9.10
N ALA A 11 -49.25 -8.16 9.65
CA ALA A 11 -50.36 -7.31 10.07
C ALA A 11 -51.02 -6.51 8.91
N GLY A 12 -50.70 -6.80 7.65
CA GLY A 12 -51.26 -6.15 6.47
C GLY A 12 -50.71 -4.75 6.16
N ARG A 13 -49.78 -4.22 6.98
CA ARG A 13 -49.20 -2.87 6.79
C ARG A 13 -47.98 -2.92 5.87
N PRO A 14 -47.70 -1.88 5.06
CA PRO A 14 -46.47 -1.81 4.26
C PRO A 14 -45.21 -1.88 5.13
N CYS A 15 -44.22 -2.67 4.71
CA CYS A 15 -42.95 -2.76 5.41
C CYS A 15 -42.16 -1.45 5.23
N GLN A 16 -41.71 -0.86 6.34
CA GLN A 16 -40.90 0.37 6.33
C GLN A 16 -39.40 0.10 6.42
N ALA A 17 -38.99 -1.17 6.43
CA ALA A 17 -37.58 -1.53 6.50
C ALA A 17 -36.87 -1.21 5.17
N PRO A 18 -35.58 -0.84 5.21
CA PRO A 18 -34.80 -0.66 4.00
C PRO A 18 -34.69 -1.99 3.23
N ALA A 19 -34.80 -1.93 1.90
CA ALA A 19 -34.51 -3.06 1.05
C ALA A 19 -33.02 -3.45 1.18
N ILE A 20 -32.73 -4.74 1.06
CA ILE A 20 -31.35 -5.20 1.00
C ILE A 20 -30.68 -4.66 -0.26
N ARG A 21 -29.41 -4.30 -0.12
CA ARG A 21 -28.59 -3.88 -1.26
C ARG A 21 -28.23 -5.09 -2.12
N TRP A 22 -28.21 -4.89 -3.42
CA TRP A 22 -27.71 -5.85 -4.41
C TRP A 22 -26.49 -5.28 -5.12
N PRO A 23 -25.64 -6.13 -5.72
CA PRO A 23 -24.58 -5.69 -6.63
C PRO A 23 -25.13 -4.79 -7.73
N TYR A 24 -24.30 -3.84 -8.19
CA TYR A 24 -24.73 -2.93 -9.25
C TYR A 24 -24.96 -3.69 -10.55
N GLY A 25 -26.11 -3.43 -11.21
CA GLY A 25 -26.47 -4.11 -12.45
C GLY A 25 -26.99 -5.55 -12.27
N ALA A 26 -27.25 -6.00 -11.04
CA ALA A 26 -28.00 -7.24 -10.83
C ALA A 26 -29.46 -7.04 -11.29
N ASP A 27 -29.87 -7.80 -12.31
CA ASP A 27 -31.22 -7.75 -12.84
C ASP A 27 -32.26 -8.14 -11.77
N GLY A 28 -33.38 -7.42 -11.76
CA GLY A 28 -34.55 -7.81 -10.97
C GLY A 28 -34.45 -7.64 -9.45
N ASN A 29 -33.69 -6.64 -8.95
CA ASN A 29 -33.64 -6.34 -7.50
C ASN A 29 -35.08 -6.28 -6.92
N PRO A 30 -35.50 -7.28 -6.12
CA PRO A 30 -36.90 -7.45 -5.75
C PRO A 30 -37.36 -6.41 -4.70
N ARG A 31 -36.47 -5.50 -4.28
CA ARG A 31 -36.72 -4.48 -3.26
C ARG A 31 -37.30 -5.07 -1.97
N LEU A 32 -36.72 -6.17 -1.50
CA LEU A 32 -37.11 -6.85 -0.26
C LEU A 32 -36.11 -6.55 0.85
N CYS A 33 -36.57 -6.37 2.09
CA CYS A 33 -35.68 -6.28 3.25
C CYS A 33 -35.17 -7.68 3.64
N ALA A 34 -34.16 -7.76 4.51
CA ALA A 34 -33.50 -9.02 4.86
C ALA A 34 -34.47 -10.05 5.47
N LYS A 35 -35.50 -9.58 6.18
CA LYS A 35 -36.54 -10.43 6.79
C LYS A 35 -37.52 -10.99 5.77
N HIS A 36 -37.83 -10.24 4.73
CA HIS A 36 -38.82 -10.62 3.72
C HIS A 36 -38.21 -11.24 2.46
N ALA A 37 -36.91 -11.12 2.25
CA ALA A 37 -36.21 -11.85 1.21
C ALA A 37 -36.18 -13.35 1.56
N PRO A 38 -36.67 -14.25 0.70
CA PRO A 38 -36.49 -15.69 0.85
C PRO A 38 -35.01 -16.10 0.93
N ALA A 39 -34.73 -17.26 1.51
CA ALA A 39 -33.36 -17.76 1.68
C ALA A 39 -32.58 -17.82 0.35
N HIS A 40 -33.17 -18.41 -0.69
CA HIS A 40 -32.54 -18.51 -2.01
C HIS A 40 -32.17 -17.14 -2.62
N LEU A 41 -32.95 -16.08 -2.37
CA LEU A 41 -32.61 -14.73 -2.84
C LEU A 41 -31.46 -14.12 -2.05
N ARG A 42 -31.37 -14.38 -0.74
CA ARG A 42 -30.23 -13.93 0.07
C ARG A 42 -28.96 -14.67 -0.33
N GLU A 43 -29.04 -15.98 -0.54
CA GLU A 43 -27.93 -16.81 -1.02
C GLU A 43 -27.45 -16.36 -2.40
N MET A 44 -28.37 -16.12 -3.34
CA MET A 44 -28.04 -15.58 -4.66
C MET A 44 -27.35 -14.22 -4.55
N ARG A 45 -27.86 -13.30 -3.72
CA ARG A 45 -27.23 -12.00 -3.46
C ARG A 45 -25.81 -12.17 -2.92
N ASP A 46 -25.63 -13.03 -1.93
CA ASP A 46 -24.34 -13.25 -1.28
C ASP A 46 -23.33 -13.88 -2.26
N ALA A 47 -23.78 -14.81 -3.10
CA ALA A 47 -22.98 -15.39 -4.18
C ALA A 47 -22.54 -14.33 -5.20
N LEU A 48 -23.43 -13.41 -5.60
CA LEU A 48 -23.08 -12.33 -6.53
C LEU A 48 -22.09 -11.34 -5.91
N PHE A 49 -22.24 -10.96 -4.63
CA PHE A 49 -21.26 -10.13 -3.95
C PHE A 49 -19.91 -10.84 -3.80
N ALA A 50 -19.91 -12.13 -3.49
CA ALA A 50 -18.69 -12.93 -3.41
C ALA A 50 -17.97 -13.00 -4.77
N GLU A 51 -18.73 -13.16 -5.86
CA GLU A 51 -18.17 -13.13 -7.21
C GLU A 51 -17.61 -11.74 -7.57
N GLU A 52 -18.32 -10.66 -7.29
CA GLU A 52 -17.84 -9.29 -7.51
C GLU A 52 -16.57 -9.02 -6.71
N ALA A 53 -16.53 -9.44 -5.44
CA ALA A 53 -15.36 -9.33 -4.58
C ALA A 53 -14.16 -10.13 -5.14
N ARG A 54 -14.38 -11.35 -5.62
CA ARG A 54 -13.35 -12.16 -6.28
C ARG A 54 -12.82 -11.47 -7.54
N ARG A 55 -13.68 -11.02 -8.45
CA ARG A 55 -13.28 -10.28 -9.65
C ARG A 55 -12.55 -8.97 -9.32
N HIS A 56 -12.93 -8.30 -8.24
CA HIS A 56 -12.23 -7.11 -7.76
C HIS A 56 -10.83 -7.46 -7.22
N ALA A 57 -10.69 -8.54 -6.45
CA ALA A 57 -9.41 -9.03 -5.96
C ALA A 57 -8.48 -9.44 -7.11
N GLU A 58 -8.98 -10.20 -8.10
CA GLU A 58 -8.22 -10.60 -9.29
C GLU A 58 -7.72 -9.37 -10.08
N ARG A 59 -8.57 -8.35 -10.27
CA ARG A 59 -8.15 -7.10 -10.93
C ARG A 59 -7.08 -6.34 -10.16
N LEU A 60 -7.10 -6.38 -8.82
CA LEU A 60 -6.08 -5.73 -7.99
C LEU A 60 -4.78 -6.51 -8.00
N ASP A 61 -4.84 -7.84 -7.91
CA ASP A 61 -3.67 -8.70 -7.98
C ASP A 61 -2.99 -8.64 -9.36
N ALA A 62 -3.75 -8.48 -10.44
CA ALA A 62 -3.20 -8.28 -11.79
C ALA A 62 -2.43 -6.96 -11.97
N ARG A 63 -2.50 -6.03 -11.01
CA ARG A 63 -1.80 -4.74 -11.07
C ARG A 63 -0.55 -4.77 -10.22
N ASP A 64 0.46 -4.04 -10.66
CA ASP A 64 1.66 -3.77 -9.87
C ASP A 64 1.61 -2.36 -9.26
N PRO A 65 2.24 -2.15 -8.10
CA PRO A 65 2.46 -0.81 -7.56
C PRO A 65 3.24 0.03 -8.56
N VAL A 66 2.79 1.27 -8.81
CA VAL A 66 3.43 2.14 -9.81
C VAL A 66 4.90 2.42 -9.48
N CYS A 67 5.29 2.40 -8.21
CA CYS A 67 6.68 2.59 -7.80
C CYS A 67 7.64 1.50 -8.30
N TRP A 68 7.14 0.32 -8.68
CA TRP A 68 7.98 -0.75 -9.21
C TRP A 68 8.57 -0.45 -10.58
N SER A 69 7.97 0.49 -11.31
CA SER A 69 8.46 0.96 -12.61
C SER A 69 9.33 2.21 -12.49
N TRP A 70 9.63 2.68 -11.27
CA TRP A 70 10.47 3.86 -11.08
C TRP A 70 11.94 3.45 -11.03
N GLU A 71 12.80 4.32 -11.56
CA GLU A 71 14.24 4.14 -11.50
C GLU A 71 14.69 4.04 -10.03
N PRO A 72 15.46 3.02 -9.61
CA PRO A 72 15.90 2.84 -8.22
C PRO A 72 17.02 3.81 -7.79
N THR A 73 17.19 4.94 -8.47
CA THR A 73 18.22 5.94 -8.15
C THR A 73 17.61 7.13 -7.44
N ILE A 74 18.32 7.65 -6.44
CA ILE A 74 17.93 8.88 -5.75
C ILE A 74 18.25 10.08 -6.66
N PRO A 75 17.26 10.90 -7.03
CA PRO A 75 17.48 12.07 -7.88
C PRO A 75 18.10 13.21 -7.06
N LEU A 76 19.43 13.26 -6.98
CA LEU A 76 20.18 14.26 -6.18
C LEU A 76 19.96 15.70 -6.67
N ASP A 77 19.77 15.87 -7.98
CA ASP A 77 19.37 17.13 -8.61
C ASP A 77 18.05 17.65 -8.01
N ARG A 78 17.05 16.78 -7.91
CA ARG A 78 15.75 17.15 -7.32
C ARG A 78 15.86 17.43 -5.84
N VAL A 79 16.73 16.73 -5.11
CA VAL A 79 16.98 17.05 -3.70
C VAL A 79 17.52 18.48 -3.58
N ALA A 80 18.47 18.86 -4.44
CA ALA A 80 19.01 20.20 -4.45
C ALA A 80 17.95 21.26 -4.77
N ASP A 81 17.13 21.02 -5.79
CA ASP A 81 16.08 21.95 -6.20
C ASP A 81 14.98 22.10 -5.14
N GLU A 82 14.53 21.00 -4.52
CA GLU A 82 13.41 21.02 -3.57
C GLU A 82 13.81 21.48 -2.17
N PHE A 83 15.05 21.21 -1.75
CA PHE A 83 15.50 21.44 -0.36
C PHE A 83 16.67 22.44 -0.24
N GLY A 84 17.22 22.92 -1.36
CA GLY A 84 18.28 23.92 -1.38
C GLY A 84 19.66 23.39 -0.97
N TRP A 85 19.88 22.07 -1.03
CA TRP A 85 21.11 21.41 -0.58
C TRP A 85 21.84 20.72 -1.74
N GLY A 86 23.10 21.09 -1.99
CA GLY A 86 23.91 20.45 -3.03
C GLY A 86 24.31 19.00 -2.69
N PRO A 87 24.70 18.18 -3.69
CA PRO A 87 25.13 16.79 -3.48
C PRO A 87 26.20 16.63 -2.40
N GLU A 88 27.17 17.54 -2.35
CA GLU A 88 28.26 17.56 -1.36
C GLU A 88 27.78 17.75 0.08
N SER A 89 26.64 18.41 0.26
CA SER A 89 26.03 18.63 1.58
C SER A 89 25.26 17.39 2.08
N PHE A 90 24.94 16.47 1.17
CA PHE A 90 23.97 15.41 1.39
C PHE A 90 24.56 14.00 1.33
N MET A 91 25.55 13.75 0.47
CA MET A 91 26.20 12.44 0.34
C MET A 91 26.78 11.89 1.66
N PRO A 92 27.52 12.66 2.48
CA PRO A 92 28.04 12.14 3.76
C PRO A 92 26.92 11.71 4.73
N ARG A 93 25.77 12.38 4.69
CA ARG A 93 24.61 12.08 5.55
C ARG A 93 23.89 10.81 5.12
N PHE A 94 23.89 10.52 3.82
CA PHE A 94 23.42 9.25 3.32
C PHE A 94 24.28 8.08 3.76
N GLU A 95 25.60 8.23 3.60
CA GLU A 95 26.57 7.20 3.99
C GLU A 95 26.52 6.93 5.50
N SER A 96 26.28 7.97 6.31
CA SER A 96 26.12 7.84 7.76
C SER A 96 24.75 7.32 8.21
N GLY A 97 23.78 7.17 7.30
CA GLY A 97 22.44 6.68 7.62
C GLY A 97 21.57 7.67 8.41
N GLU A 98 21.79 8.97 8.25
CA GLU A 98 21.01 9.99 8.95
C GLU A 98 19.54 9.99 8.50
N GLU A 99 18.60 9.70 9.42
CA GLU A 99 17.18 9.49 9.07
C GLU A 99 16.53 10.69 8.39
N GLN A 100 16.92 11.91 8.76
CA GLN A 100 16.40 13.12 8.12
C GLN A 100 16.81 13.19 6.65
N ALA A 101 18.06 12.86 6.33
CA ALA A 101 18.55 12.81 4.95
C ALA A 101 17.84 11.69 4.16
N LEU A 102 17.70 10.50 4.75
CA LEU A 102 16.98 9.39 4.14
C LEU A 102 15.49 9.73 3.87
N ARG A 103 14.82 10.48 4.75
CA ARG A 103 13.44 10.96 4.55
C ARG A 103 13.32 11.94 3.39
N ILE A 104 14.25 12.88 3.28
CA ILE A 104 14.31 13.84 2.17
C ILE A 104 14.52 13.09 0.84
N ALA A 105 15.40 12.11 0.83
CA ALA A 105 15.65 11.26 -0.32
C ALA A 105 14.42 10.48 -0.78
N LEU A 106 13.73 9.84 0.17
CA LEU A 106 12.48 9.14 -0.09
C LEU A 106 11.45 10.10 -0.71
N THR A 107 11.34 11.32 -0.15
CA THR A 107 10.41 12.34 -0.64
C THR A 107 10.73 12.78 -2.07
N ALA A 108 12.00 13.08 -2.35
CA ALA A 108 12.47 13.47 -3.67
C ALA A 108 12.30 12.33 -4.70
N TRP A 109 12.60 11.08 -4.32
CA TRP A 109 12.40 9.91 -5.17
C TRP A 109 10.92 9.72 -5.56
N HIS A 110 10.02 9.89 -4.59
CA HIS A 110 8.59 9.89 -4.85
C HIS A 110 8.16 11.00 -5.81
N GLY A 111 8.82 12.17 -5.78
CA GLY A 111 8.52 13.29 -6.68
C GLY A 111 7.07 13.74 -6.57
N ARG A 112 6.54 13.76 -5.35
CA ARG A 112 5.14 14.09 -5.01
C ARG A 112 4.10 13.13 -5.61
N ARG A 113 4.46 11.85 -5.80
CA ARG A 113 3.58 10.79 -6.31
C ARG A 113 3.34 9.70 -5.27
N CYS A 114 2.11 9.18 -5.21
CA CYS A 114 1.80 7.98 -4.44
C CYS A 114 2.53 6.76 -5.02
N ALA A 115 3.21 5.96 -4.20
CA ALA A 115 3.90 4.75 -4.66
C ALA A 115 2.98 3.71 -5.31
N VAL A 116 1.73 3.62 -4.86
CA VAL A 116 0.81 2.60 -5.37
C VAL A 116 0.09 3.05 -6.63
N CYS A 117 -0.54 4.24 -6.61
CA CYS A 117 -1.38 4.69 -7.72
C CYS A 117 -0.73 5.71 -8.66
N GLY A 118 0.45 6.25 -8.33
CA GLY A 118 1.18 7.22 -9.16
C GLY A 118 0.57 8.62 -9.23
N VAL A 119 -0.62 8.83 -8.67
CA VAL A 119 -1.30 10.14 -8.69
C VAL A 119 -0.43 11.21 -8.02
N ARG A 120 -0.28 12.34 -8.69
CA ARG A 120 0.52 13.49 -8.26
C ARG A 120 -0.31 14.50 -7.45
N HIS A 121 0.37 15.40 -6.75
CA HIS A 121 -0.21 16.58 -6.09
C HIS A 121 -1.26 16.30 -4.99
N LEU A 122 -1.41 15.04 -4.58
CA LEU A 122 -2.15 14.69 -3.38
C LEU A 122 -1.24 14.81 -2.15
N PRO A 123 -1.78 15.19 -0.99
CA PRO A 123 -1.07 15.04 0.27
C PRO A 123 -0.68 13.58 0.46
N LEU A 124 0.62 13.34 0.62
CA LEU A 124 1.17 12.03 0.92
C LEU A 124 1.34 11.86 2.42
N VAL A 125 1.25 10.62 2.88
CA VAL A 125 1.46 10.22 4.27
C VAL A 125 2.49 9.10 4.32
N ASP A 126 3.22 9.05 5.44
CA ASP A 126 4.15 7.96 5.74
C ASP A 126 3.37 6.68 5.98
N ASP A 127 3.51 5.77 5.02
CA ASP A 127 3.04 4.40 5.17
C ASP A 127 4.13 3.57 5.84
N HIS A 128 3.75 2.81 6.87
CA HIS A 128 4.69 2.06 7.69
C HIS A 128 4.13 0.68 8.05
N ASP A 129 5.04 -0.25 8.29
CA ASP A 129 4.71 -1.55 8.81
C ASP A 129 4.35 -1.44 10.30
N HIS A 130 3.15 -1.86 10.68
CA HIS A 130 2.67 -1.70 12.06
C HIS A 130 3.37 -2.64 13.06
N ASP A 131 4.03 -3.71 12.59
CA ASP A 131 4.73 -4.65 13.45
C ASP A 131 6.16 -4.20 13.78
N SER A 132 6.88 -3.71 12.78
CA SER A 132 8.27 -3.24 12.89
C SER A 132 8.40 -1.73 13.06
N GLY A 133 7.37 -0.95 12.78
CA GLY A 133 7.43 0.52 12.82
C GLY A 133 8.34 1.14 11.75
N LEU A 134 8.73 0.37 10.73
CA LEU A 134 9.56 0.88 9.62
C LEU A 134 8.69 1.47 8.52
N ILE A 135 9.12 2.60 7.96
CA ILE A 135 8.49 3.21 6.80
C ILE A 135 8.70 2.31 5.58
N ARG A 136 7.60 2.08 4.86
CA ARG A 136 7.59 1.40 3.57
C ARG A 136 7.71 2.42 2.43
N GLY A 137 7.01 3.55 2.53
CA GLY A 137 7.04 4.61 1.52
C GLY A 137 5.98 5.68 1.74
N LEU A 138 5.74 6.50 0.71
CA LEU A 138 4.73 7.55 0.75
C LEU A 138 3.48 7.20 -0.07
N LEU A 139 2.31 7.22 0.57
CA LEU A 139 1.03 6.93 -0.06
C LEU A 139 0.09 8.14 0.03
N CYS A 140 -0.84 8.27 -0.92
CA CYS A 140 -1.97 9.18 -0.70
C CYS A 140 -2.91 8.58 0.35
N ARG A 141 -3.68 9.42 1.07
CA ARG A 141 -4.61 8.96 2.13
C ARG A 141 -5.54 7.83 1.70
N ARG A 142 -6.01 7.85 0.44
CA ARG A 142 -6.90 6.80 -0.11
C ARG A 142 -6.20 5.46 -0.26
N CYS A 143 -4.95 5.46 -0.73
CA CYS A 143 -4.17 4.22 -0.83
C CYS A 143 -3.77 3.74 0.56
N ASN A 144 -3.31 4.64 1.43
CA ASN A 144 -2.96 4.33 2.81
C ASN A 144 -4.12 3.68 3.58
N GLY A 145 -5.34 4.19 3.44
CA GLY A 145 -6.52 3.61 4.09
C GLY A 145 -6.96 2.26 3.51
N LYS A 146 -6.52 1.89 2.30
CA LYS A 146 -6.80 0.59 1.68
C LYS A 146 -5.74 -0.46 1.98
N GLU A 147 -4.51 -0.01 2.24
CA GLU A 147 -3.36 -0.87 2.43
C GLU A 147 -3.60 -2.02 3.43
N PRO A 148 -4.24 -1.80 4.61
CA PRO A 148 -4.46 -2.88 5.58
C PRO A 148 -5.52 -3.90 5.17
N HIS A 149 -6.29 -3.62 4.11
CA HIS A 149 -7.51 -4.37 3.76
C HIS A 149 -7.41 -5.07 2.40
N ASP A 150 -6.28 -4.95 1.70
CA ASP A 150 -6.08 -5.44 0.34
C ASP A 150 -4.85 -6.36 0.28
N ASN A 151 -5.08 -7.61 -0.15
CA ASN A 151 -4.06 -8.65 -0.29
C ASN A 151 -3.66 -8.93 -1.75
N GLY A 152 -4.16 -8.15 -2.71
CA GLY A 152 -3.69 -8.16 -4.10
C GLY A 152 -2.58 -7.14 -4.29
N LEU A 153 -2.95 -5.94 -4.77
CA LEU A 153 -2.01 -4.86 -5.08
C LEU A 153 -1.13 -4.46 -3.90
N PHE A 154 -1.69 -4.38 -2.69
CA PHE A 154 -0.93 -3.95 -1.52
C PHE A 154 -0.06 -5.05 -0.92
N ARG A 155 -0.37 -6.33 -1.16
CA ARG A 155 0.56 -7.43 -0.86
C ARG A 155 1.85 -7.25 -1.66
N LYS A 156 1.74 -7.02 -2.97
CA LYS A 156 2.92 -6.72 -3.82
C LYS A 156 3.66 -5.48 -3.33
N TYR A 157 2.95 -4.40 -3.02
CA TYR A 157 3.58 -3.20 -2.45
C TYR A 157 4.38 -3.50 -1.16
N ARG A 158 3.88 -4.36 -0.27
CA ARG A 158 4.60 -4.81 0.93
C ARG A 158 5.80 -5.70 0.64
N GLU A 159 5.78 -6.48 -0.45
CA GLU A 159 6.89 -7.36 -0.86
C GLU A 159 8.10 -6.60 -1.40
N ARG A 160 7.89 -5.41 -1.98
CA ARG A 160 8.96 -4.54 -2.49
C ARG A 160 8.55 -3.06 -2.37
N PRO A 161 8.53 -2.49 -1.16
CA PRO A 161 8.15 -1.11 -0.94
C PRO A 161 9.27 -0.13 -1.34
N PRO A 162 8.98 1.17 -1.50
CA PRO A 162 9.95 2.22 -1.82
C PRO A 162 11.26 2.18 -1.02
N THR A 163 11.19 2.03 0.30
CA THR A 163 12.40 1.96 1.14
C THR A 163 13.27 0.74 0.82
N GLN A 164 12.66 -0.39 0.45
CA GLN A 164 13.40 -1.57 -0.03
C GLN A 164 13.96 -1.38 -1.44
N ILE A 165 13.24 -0.70 -2.34
CA ILE A 165 13.73 -0.38 -3.70
C ILE A 165 14.99 0.48 -3.62
N LEU A 166 15.01 1.43 -2.70
CA LEU A 166 16.13 2.36 -2.49
C LEU A 166 17.23 1.82 -1.57
N GLY A 167 17.01 0.68 -0.91
CA GLY A 167 17.97 0.12 0.05
C GLY A 167 18.15 0.96 1.32
N ILE A 168 17.12 1.71 1.75
CA ILE A 168 17.17 2.58 2.93
C ILE A 168 16.29 2.05 4.07
N ARG A 169 16.61 2.40 5.32
CA ARG A 169 15.80 2.08 6.51
C ARG A 169 15.41 3.36 7.25
N LEU A 170 14.11 3.49 7.54
CA LEU A 170 13.55 4.69 8.16
C LEU A 170 12.55 4.29 9.25
N ARG A 171 12.69 4.85 10.45
CA ARG A 171 11.69 4.68 11.51
C ARG A 171 10.50 5.59 11.27
N TYR A 172 9.31 5.05 11.52
CA TYR A 172 8.09 5.85 11.63
C TYR A 172 8.18 6.76 12.86
N TRP A 173 7.56 7.94 12.76
CA TRP A 173 7.48 8.90 13.86
C TRP A 173 6.02 9.20 14.16
N ASP A 174 5.62 8.98 15.41
CA ASP A 174 4.30 9.31 15.94
C ASP A 174 4.42 10.55 16.86
N PRO A 175 3.61 11.60 16.67
CA PRO A 175 3.57 12.74 17.57
C PRO A 175 3.36 12.39 19.05
N ARG A 176 2.72 11.26 19.36
CA ARG A 176 2.39 10.83 20.73
C ARG A 176 3.47 9.95 21.35
N HIS A 177 4.18 9.18 20.55
CA HIS A 177 5.09 8.14 21.03
C HIS A 177 6.54 8.33 20.57
N GLY A 178 6.81 9.36 19.77
CA GLY A 178 8.11 9.62 19.17
C GLY A 178 8.44 8.63 18.06
N TYR A 179 9.73 8.39 17.82
CA TYR A 179 10.18 7.40 16.84
C TYR A 179 9.82 5.99 17.30
N ALA A 180 9.28 5.20 16.37
CA ALA A 180 9.03 3.79 16.61
C ALA A 180 10.35 3.10 16.98
N GLN A 181 10.31 2.24 18.00
CA GLN A 181 11.41 1.34 18.33
C GLN A 181 11.21 0.08 17.50
N PRO A 182 11.99 -0.14 16.43
CA PRO A 182 11.73 -1.28 15.58
C PRO A 182 11.94 -2.55 16.39
N ARG A 183 10.95 -3.44 16.39
CA ARG A 183 11.18 -4.79 16.89
C ARG A 183 12.31 -5.38 16.07
N ASP A 184 13.19 -6.14 16.72
CA ASP A 184 14.18 -6.98 16.03
C ASP A 184 13.41 -7.95 15.13
N THR A 185 13.20 -7.53 13.89
CA THR A 185 12.74 -8.39 12.82
C THR A 185 13.92 -9.30 12.56
N THR A 186 13.78 -10.56 12.96
CA THR A 186 14.76 -11.59 12.59
C THR A 186 14.95 -11.53 11.06
N PRO A 187 16.19 -11.54 10.54
CA PRO A 187 16.50 -11.32 9.11
C PRO A 187 15.67 -12.16 8.12
N ARG A 188 15.12 -13.29 8.59
CA ARG A 188 14.39 -14.29 7.81
C ARG A 188 13.23 -13.81 6.94
N GLN A 189 12.63 -12.65 7.17
CA GLN A 189 11.58 -12.11 6.28
C GLN A 189 12.12 -11.24 5.12
N LEU A 190 13.41 -10.89 5.11
CA LEU A 190 14.07 -10.12 4.04
C LEU A 190 15.01 -10.99 3.18
N ASP A 191 15.36 -12.19 3.64
CA ASP A 191 16.39 -13.07 3.06
C ASP A 191 16.05 -13.64 1.66
N ASN A 192 14.80 -13.53 1.20
CA ASN A 192 14.38 -14.06 -0.11
C ASN A 192 14.27 -13.00 -1.21
N HIS A 193 14.72 -11.76 -0.97
CA HIS A 193 14.61 -10.69 -1.98
C HIS A 193 15.81 -10.70 -2.96
N PRO A 194 15.58 -10.67 -4.29
CA PRO A 194 16.65 -10.75 -5.29
C PRO A 194 17.69 -9.61 -5.20
N ALA A 195 17.35 -8.46 -4.62
CA ALA A 195 18.32 -7.37 -4.39
C ALA A 195 19.40 -7.72 -3.35
N TYR A 196 19.11 -8.53 -2.32
CA TYR A 196 20.16 -9.01 -1.41
C TYR A 196 21.06 -10.02 -2.10
N SER A 197 20.51 -10.83 -3.01
CA SER A 197 21.33 -11.71 -3.86
C SER A 197 22.22 -10.93 -4.85
N LEU A 198 21.78 -9.74 -5.29
CA LEU A 198 22.59 -8.84 -6.14
C LEU A 198 23.68 -8.15 -5.33
N ALA A 199 23.36 -7.64 -4.14
CA ALA A 199 24.33 -7.04 -3.21
C ALA A 199 25.39 -8.07 -2.76
N ALA A 200 24.98 -9.30 -2.45
CA ALA A 200 25.89 -10.39 -2.11
C ALA A 200 26.79 -10.80 -3.29
N ARG A 201 26.25 -10.85 -4.52
CA ARG A 201 27.04 -11.12 -5.74
C ARG A 201 28.03 -9.99 -6.06
N LEU A 202 27.62 -8.74 -5.87
CA LEU A 202 28.50 -7.57 -6.04
C LEU A 202 29.62 -7.55 -4.99
N ALA A 203 29.30 -7.82 -3.72
CA ALA A 203 30.29 -7.91 -2.65
C ALA A 203 31.29 -9.07 -2.88
N ALA A 204 30.81 -10.24 -3.33
CA ALA A 204 31.67 -11.37 -3.69
C ALA A 204 32.63 -11.02 -4.84
N ARG A 205 32.12 -10.36 -5.89
CA ARG A 205 32.93 -9.93 -7.04
C ARG A 205 34.01 -8.92 -6.64
N LEU A 206 33.64 -7.90 -5.87
CA LEU A 206 34.58 -6.87 -5.38
C LEU A 206 35.67 -7.46 -4.46
N ASN A 207 35.36 -8.51 -3.70
CA ASN A 207 36.36 -9.21 -2.89
C ASN A 207 37.27 -10.12 -3.71
N THR A 208 36.79 -10.66 -4.83
CA THR A 208 37.60 -11.47 -5.75
C THR A 208 38.59 -10.58 -6.50
N GLU A 209 38.13 -9.42 -6.99
CA GLU A 209 38.94 -8.41 -7.68
C GLU A 209 39.98 -7.73 -6.75
N ARG A 210 39.81 -7.81 -5.42
CA ARG A 210 40.79 -7.33 -4.42
C ARG A 210 41.78 -8.39 -3.94
N SER A 211 41.57 -9.66 -4.30
CA SER A 211 42.39 -10.79 -3.85
C SER A 211 43.30 -11.36 -4.93
N GLU A 212 43.21 -10.85 -6.17
CA GLU A 212 44.21 -11.11 -7.20
C GLU A 212 45.41 -10.15 -6.98
N PRO A 213 46.64 -10.68 -6.77
CA PRO A 213 47.83 -9.89 -6.49
C PRO A 213 48.35 -9.10 -7.69
#